data_AF-A0A396ZR26-F1
#
_entry.id   AF-A0A396ZR26-F1
#
_cell.length_a   1.000
_cell.length_b   1.000
_cell.length_c   1.000
_cell.angle_alpha   90.00
_cell.angle_beta   90.00
_cell.angle_gamma   90.00
#
_symmetry.space_group_name_H-M   'P 1'
#
loop_
_entity.id
_entity.type
_entity.pdbx_description
1 polymer ?
#
loop_
_entity_poly.entity_id
_entity_poly.type
_entity_poly.pdbx_seq_one_letter_code
_entity_poly.pdbx_strand_id
1 'polypeptide(L)'
;SSGNGSPSSSHPMTTMRIFQLTMGLLLLSTVGYIAKFTTIWTTPSLKLTVDEVQLGHMAHLSEVLETRGRNRYFVPDYDAAETFLRSVDLTEGPLFVLLMSGEDNGAYWCGDCERARKPISDALARAPSNTRLLEVSVGAPSDWKNEFNPFRTKSTFHIRKIPALLKYDGNLRTSHLLSESFATQPALLDFEFASNPHANKVLHSPTSYKTIRDANEMVAFLEAYQGDYPLFLSFTSAINEHTGRLWCPFCDIADIPIHYYFDHYAPSNAVLLTVVVADTYLAWKDKKNPFRLQTIAKISGLPTLSRAVRAAPTDAVTTREYYPFFENIDALQAFYQAPK
;
A
#
# COMPACT_ATOMS: atom_id res chain seq x y z
N SER A 1 60.36 27.98 63.94
CA SER A 1 60.78 26.67 64.47
C SER A 1 59.75 26.23 65.48
N SER A 2 59.19 25.02 65.51
CA SER A 2 59.55 23.73 64.88
C SER A 2 58.45 22.70 65.21
N GLY A 3 58.30 21.66 64.38
CA GLY A 3 57.64 20.37 64.70
C GLY A 3 56.23 20.22 64.12
N ASN A 4 55.81 19.11 63.49
CA ASN A 4 56.38 17.77 63.35
C ASN A 4 55.70 17.09 62.14
N GLY A 5 56.49 16.52 61.22
CA GLY A 5 55.98 15.63 60.17
C GLY A 5 56.07 14.17 60.62
N SER A 6 54.97 13.43 60.50
CA SER A 6 54.94 11.96 60.60
C SER A 6 54.69 11.38 59.21
N PRO A 7 55.37 10.30 58.79
CA PRO A 7 55.17 9.72 57.46
C PRO A 7 53.97 8.75 57.47
N SER A 8 53.02 8.93 56.55
CA SER A 8 51.98 7.94 56.29
C SER A 8 52.52 6.88 55.32
N SER A 9 52.61 5.64 55.77
CA SER A 9 52.96 4.47 54.95
C SER A 9 51.79 4.06 54.06
N SER A 10 51.89 4.28 52.76
CA SER A 10 50.99 3.68 51.76
C SER A 10 51.63 2.42 51.18
N HIS A 11 51.07 1.25 51.48
CA HIS A 11 51.45 0.01 50.81
C HIS A 11 50.77 -0.07 49.43
N PRO A 12 51.51 -0.26 48.32
CA PRO A 12 50.90 -0.40 47.01
C PRO A 12 50.14 -1.73 46.92
N MET A 13 48.86 -1.67 46.59
CA MET A 13 48.05 -2.87 46.35
C MET A 13 48.62 -3.65 45.15
N THR A 14 48.97 -4.91 45.36
CA THR A 14 49.48 -5.79 44.31
C THR A 14 48.37 -6.07 43.28
N THR A 15 48.75 -6.12 42.00
CA THR A 15 47.86 -6.38 40.84
C THR A 15 46.93 -7.60 41.02
N MET A 16 47.37 -8.61 41.77
CA MET A 16 46.55 -9.79 42.08
C MET A 16 45.35 -9.49 42.99
N ARG A 17 45.47 -8.56 43.95
CA ARG A 17 44.35 -8.13 44.80
C ARG A 17 43.34 -7.29 44.03
N ILE A 18 43.80 -6.51 43.05
CA ILE A 18 42.92 -5.76 42.15
C ILE A 18 42.09 -6.74 41.31
N PHE A 19 42.71 -7.79 40.78
CA PHE A 19 41.99 -8.81 39.98
C PHE A 19 40.97 -9.61 40.79
N GLN A 20 41.27 -9.92 42.05
CA GLN A 20 40.33 -10.61 42.94
C GLN A 20 39.12 -9.72 43.30
N LEU A 21 39.34 -8.42 43.50
CA LEU A 21 38.26 -7.47 43.76
C LEU A 21 37.38 -7.24 42.53
N THR A 22 37.95 -7.14 41.33
CA THR A 22 37.16 -6.98 40.09
C THR A 22 36.36 -8.24 39.75
N MET A 23 36.94 -9.43 39.94
CA MET A 23 36.22 -10.70 39.78
C MET A 23 35.05 -10.81 40.78
N GLY A 24 35.27 -10.44 42.05
CA GLY A 24 34.21 -10.41 43.06
C GLY A 24 33.08 -9.44 42.70
N LEU A 25 33.41 -8.26 42.17
CA LEU A 25 32.42 -7.27 41.74
C LEU A 25 31.59 -7.75 40.52
N LEU A 26 32.24 -8.44 39.57
CA LEU A 26 31.57 -9.01 38.39
C LEU A 26 30.65 -10.18 38.76
N LEU A 27 31.04 -11.01 39.73
CA LEU A 27 30.20 -12.09 40.23
C LEU A 27 28.99 -11.55 41.01
N LEU A 28 29.16 -10.49 41.80
CA LEU A 28 28.04 -9.83 42.49
C LEU A 28 27.09 -9.11 41.53
N SER A 29 27.62 -8.48 40.48
CA SER A 29 26.79 -7.83 39.46
C SER A 29 26.00 -8.85 38.63
N THR A 30 26.60 -9.98 38.28
CA THR A 30 25.91 -11.05 37.55
C THR A 30 24.82 -11.72 38.39
N VAL A 31 25.04 -11.95 39.69
CA VAL A 31 23.98 -12.44 40.61
C VAL A 31 22.85 -11.41 40.73
N GLY A 32 23.15 -10.12 40.80
CA GLY A 32 22.14 -9.06 40.80
C GLY A 32 21.35 -9.00 39.49
N TYR A 33 22.00 -9.20 38.35
CA TYR A 33 21.35 -9.29 37.04
C TYR A 33 20.46 -10.54 36.93
N ILE A 34 20.94 -11.71 37.37
CA ILE A 34 20.16 -12.95 37.37
C ILE A 34 18.95 -12.81 38.29
N ALA A 35 19.09 -12.20 39.47
CA ALA A 35 17.96 -11.93 40.37
C ALA A 35 16.90 -11.03 39.71
N LYS A 36 17.32 -9.92 39.07
CA LYS A 36 16.42 -9.06 38.29
C LYS A 36 15.77 -9.80 37.11
N PHE A 37 16.50 -10.68 36.45
CA PHE A 37 15.98 -11.47 35.34
C PHE A 37 14.97 -12.52 35.83
N THR A 38 15.21 -13.17 36.96
CA THR A 38 14.25 -14.11 37.56
C THR A 38 12.97 -13.42 38.01
N THR A 39 13.04 -12.19 38.54
CA THR A 39 11.83 -11.42 38.89
C THR A 39 11.00 -11.01 37.66
N ILE A 40 11.63 -10.81 36.50
CA ILE A 40 10.93 -10.53 35.23
C ILE A 40 10.18 -11.77 34.74
N TRP A 41 10.72 -12.98 34.98
CA TRP A 41 10.08 -14.24 34.59
C TRP A 41 9.04 -14.77 35.59
N THR A 42 9.09 -14.32 36.86
CA THR A 42 8.12 -14.72 37.89
C THR A 42 6.96 -13.75 38.05
N THR A 43 7.00 -12.56 37.46
CA THR A 43 5.78 -11.76 37.22
C THR A 43 4.85 -12.58 36.32
N PRO A 44 3.63 -12.91 36.75
CA PRO A 44 2.67 -13.55 35.86
C PRO A 44 2.45 -12.60 34.71
N SER A 45 2.78 -13.02 33.48
CA SER A 45 2.24 -12.36 32.30
C SER A 45 0.73 -12.44 32.44
N LEU A 46 0.08 -11.29 32.63
CA LEU A 46 -1.36 -11.19 32.71
C LEU A 46 -1.89 -11.67 31.36
N LYS A 47 -2.24 -12.95 31.25
CA LYS A 47 -2.87 -13.52 30.06
C LYS A 47 -4.31 -13.01 30.05
N LEU A 48 -4.50 -11.83 29.49
CA LEU A 48 -5.82 -11.30 29.18
C LEU A 48 -6.57 -12.34 28.34
N THR A 49 -7.82 -12.57 28.69
CA THR A 49 -8.71 -13.41 27.90
C THR A 49 -9.03 -12.72 26.57
N VAL A 50 -9.42 -13.49 25.54
CA VAL A 50 -9.80 -12.94 24.23
C VAL A 50 -10.93 -11.91 24.38
N ASP A 51 -11.87 -12.16 25.29
CA ASP A 51 -13.01 -11.27 25.57
C ASP A 51 -12.56 -9.95 26.22
N GLU A 52 -11.60 -9.98 27.14
CA GLU A 52 -11.04 -8.77 27.76
C GLU A 52 -10.26 -7.91 26.74
N VAL A 53 -9.51 -8.55 25.84
CA VAL A 53 -8.79 -7.84 24.75
C VAL A 53 -9.80 -7.19 23.80
N GLN A 54 -10.83 -7.92 23.39
CA GLN A 54 -11.86 -7.41 22.50
C GLN A 54 -12.65 -6.26 23.14
N LEU A 55 -12.97 -6.37 24.43
CA LEU A 55 -13.61 -5.30 25.19
C LEU A 55 -12.72 -4.05 25.26
N GLY A 56 -11.42 -4.22 25.48
CA GLY A 56 -10.45 -3.13 25.46
C GLY A 56 -10.38 -2.42 24.11
N HIS A 57 -10.33 -3.16 23.00
CA HIS A 57 -10.36 -2.58 21.66
C HIS A 57 -11.65 -1.81 21.37
N MET A 58 -12.80 -2.35 21.77
CA MET A 58 -14.09 -1.67 21.60
C MET A 58 -14.20 -0.41 22.47
N ALA A 59 -13.66 -0.44 23.69
CA ALA A 59 -13.58 0.74 24.56
C ALA A 59 -12.70 1.83 23.94
N HIS A 60 -11.52 1.46 23.42
CA HIS A 60 -10.63 2.38 22.69
C HIS A 60 -11.36 2.99 21.48
N LEU A 61 -11.98 2.16 20.63
CA LEU A 61 -12.74 2.66 19.49
C LEU A 61 -13.85 3.62 19.93
N SER A 62 -14.62 3.29 20.97
CA SER A 62 -15.69 4.16 21.47
C SER A 62 -15.18 5.50 22.00
N GLU A 63 -13.94 5.56 22.49
CA GLU A 63 -13.32 6.79 22.98
C GLU A 63 -12.86 7.68 21.83
N VAL A 64 -12.30 7.09 20.77
CA VAL A 64 -11.61 7.84 19.71
C VAL A 64 -12.38 7.99 18.40
N LEU A 65 -13.51 7.30 18.24
CA LEU A 65 -14.32 7.37 17.03
C LEU A 65 -15.05 8.72 16.95
N GLU A 66 -14.70 9.50 15.92
CA GLU A 66 -15.37 10.75 15.61
C GLU A 66 -16.33 10.59 14.43
N THR A 67 -17.52 11.19 14.51
CA THR A 67 -18.41 11.35 13.35
C THR A 67 -18.23 12.75 12.78
N ARG A 68 -17.64 12.85 11.58
CA ARG A 68 -17.31 14.13 10.90
C ARG A 68 -18.37 14.56 9.88
N GLY A 69 -19.53 13.93 9.89
CA GLY A 69 -20.65 14.22 9.00
C GLY A 69 -21.49 12.97 8.73
N ARG A 70 -22.45 13.09 7.82
CA ARG A 70 -23.25 11.94 7.38
C ARG A 70 -22.32 10.92 6.72
N ASN A 71 -22.32 9.69 7.24
CA ASN A 71 -21.51 8.57 6.74
C ASN A 71 -19.99 8.83 6.70
N ARG A 72 -19.49 9.79 7.48
CA ARG A 72 -18.06 10.09 7.56
C ARG A 72 -17.57 9.91 8.98
N TYR A 73 -16.60 9.03 9.13
CA TYR A 73 -16.02 8.64 10.40
C TYR A 73 -14.54 8.99 10.41
N PHE A 74 -13.98 9.21 11.59
CA PHE A 74 -12.56 9.38 11.79
C PHE A 74 -12.08 8.58 12.99
N VAL A 75 -10.88 8.00 12.85
CA VAL A 75 -10.14 7.37 13.95
C VAL A 75 -8.65 7.75 13.87
N PRO A 76 -7.95 7.90 15.01
CA PRO A 76 -6.62 8.49 15.04
C PRO A 76 -5.48 7.49 14.76
N ASP A 77 -5.78 6.19 14.75
CA ASP A 77 -4.78 5.13 14.69
C ASP A 77 -5.26 3.83 14.02
N TYR A 78 -4.32 2.91 13.86
CA TYR A 78 -4.54 1.63 13.19
C TYR A 78 -5.49 0.71 13.96
N ASP A 79 -5.35 0.63 15.29
CA ASP A 79 -6.07 -0.37 16.09
C ASP A 79 -7.56 -0.01 16.19
N ALA A 80 -7.87 1.28 16.32
CA ALA A 80 -9.23 1.80 16.19
C ALA A 80 -9.79 1.54 14.78
N ALA A 81 -9.00 1.76 13.72
CA ALA A 81 -9.44 1.48 12.36
C ALA A 81 -9.76 -0.01 12.15
N GLU A 82 -8.89 -0.92 12.59
CA GLU A 82 -9.14 -2.36 12.46
C GLU A 82 -10.39 -2.78 13.26
N THR A 83 -10.56 -2.24 14.48
CA THR A 83 -11.74 -2.52 15.32
C THR A 83 -13.02 -2.04 14.66
N PHE A 84 -13.00 -0.84 14.07
CA PHE A 84 -14.12 -0.31 13.29
C PHE A 84 -14.45 -1.21 12.10
N LEU A 85 -13.44 -1.60 11.31
CA LEU A 85 -13.65 -2.45 10.13
C LEU A 85 -14.22 -3.84 10.48
N ARG A 86 -13.93 -4.36 11.67
CA ARG A 86 -14.50 -5.62 12.17
C ARG A 86 -15.97 -5.51 12.55
N SER A 87 -16.48 -4.32 12.88
CA SER A 87 -17.88 -4.12 13.28
C SER A 87 -18.79 -3.64 12.14
N VAL A 88 -18.22 -3.27 10.99
CA VAL A 88 -18.97 -2.75 9.84
C VAL A 88 -19.82 -3.83 9.18
N ASP A 89 -21.11 -3.52 9.00
CA ASP A 89 -22.00 -4.23 8.10
C ASP A 89 -21.97 -3.59 6.71
N LEU A 90 -21.51 -4.33 5.69
CA LEU A 90 -21.45 -3.85 4.30
C LEU A 90 -22.81 -3.82 3.59
N THR A 91 -23.86 -4.40 4.17
CA THR A 91 -25.22 -4.32 3.60
C THR A 91 -25.81 -2.90 3.68
N GLU A 92 -25.30 -2.06 4.58
CA GLU A 92 -25.70 -0.66 4.72
C GLU A 92 -25.17 0.24 3.59
N GLY A 93 -24.23 -0.23 2.78
CA GLY A 93 -23.62 0.51 1.68
C GLY A 93 -22.09 0.33 1.60
N PRO A 94 -21.46 0.76 0.51
CA PRO A 94 -20.01 0.60 0.35
C PRO A 94 -19.26 1.45 1.39
N LEU A 95 -18.19 0.89 1.95
CA LEU A 95 -17.28 1.59 2.84
C LEU A 95 -15.93 1.80 2.14
N PHE A 96 -15.44 3.03 2.21
CA PHE A 96 -14.10 3.41 1.77
C PHE A 96 -13.26 3.81 2.97
N VAL A 97 -11.97 3.50 2.93
CA VAL A 97 -11.00 3.88 3.94
C VAL A 97 -10.02 4.86 3.34
N LEU A 98 -9.92 6.05 3.94
CA LEU A 98 -9.00 7.09 3.55
C LEU A 98 -7.89 7.23 4.59
N LEU A 99 -6.69 6.81 4.24
CA LEU A 99 -5.50 6.93 5.07
C LEU A 99 -4.84 8.30 4.80
N MET A 100 -4.82 9.15 5.82
CA MET A 100 -4.28 10.51 5.78
C MET A 100 -3.18 10.67 6.82
N SER A 101 -2.31 11.67 6.66
CA SER A 101 -1.48 12.14 7.76
C SER A 101 -2.33 12.56 8.97
N GLY A 102 -1.74 12.58 10.16
CA GLY A 102 -2.33 13.34 11.27
C GLY A 102 -2.44 14.84 10.95
N GLU A 103 -3.29 15.53 11.71
CA GLU A 103 -3.44 16.99 11.64
C GLU A 103 -2.52 17.66 12.67
N ASP A 104 -1.91 18.78 12.28
CA ASP A 104 -1.21 19.72 13.16
C ASP A 104 -1.86 21.10 12.98
N ASN A 105 -2.43 21.66 14.04
CA ASN A 105 -3.19 22.91 14.02
C ASN A 105 -4.33 22.96 12.97
N GLY A 106 -5.03 21.84 12.76
CA GLY A 106 -6.19 21.73 11.86
C GLY A 106 -5.84 21.57 10.36
N ALA A 107 -4.56 21.41 10.04
CA ALA A 107 -4.06 21.12 8.70
C ALA A 107 -3.27 19.80 8.70
N TYR A 108 -3.33 19.07 7.59
CA TYR A 108 -2.54 17.86 7.43
C TYR A 108 -1.05 18.19 7.29
N TRP A 109 -0.20 17.51 8.06
CA TRP A 109 1.25 17.73 7.94
C TRP A 109 1.81 17.25 6.59
N CYS A 110 1.11 16.35 5.89
CA CYS A 110 1.44 15.91 4.54
C CYS A 110 0.75 16.79 3.51
N GLY A 111 1.54 17.50 2.68
CA GLY A 111 1.00 18.40 1.66
C GLY A 111 0.08 17.71 0.64
N ASP A 112 0.30 16.44 0.33
CA ASP A 112 -0.55 15.68 -0.61
C ASP A 112 -1.88 15.31 0.05
N CYS A 113 -1.86 14.99 1.34
CA CYS A 113 -3.07 14.77 2.13
C CYS A 113 -3.90 16.06 2.19
N GLU A 114 -3.26 17.22 2.43
CA GLU A 114 -3.97 18.50 2.43
C GLU A 114 -4.64 18.79 1.08
N ARG A 115 -3.95 18.52 -0.04
CA ARG A 115 -4.52 18.69 -1.38
C ARG A 115 -5.68 17.73 -1.67
N ALA A 116 -5.69 16.53 -1.10
CA ALA A 116 -6.75 15.54 -1.29
C ALA A 116 -8.02 15.82 -0.47
N ARG A 117 -7.92 16.60 0.61
CA ARG A 117 -9.04 16.89 1.54
C ARG A 117 -10.31 17.36 0.81
N LYS A 118 -10.19 18.39 -0.02
CA LYS A 118 -11.34 18.96 -0.74
C LYS A 118 -11.85 18.06 -1.87
N PRO A 119 -11.03 17.56 -2.80
CA PRO A 119 -11.48 16.65 -3.87
C PRO A 119 -12.26 15.44 -3.34
N ILE A 120 -11.78 14.79 -2.28
CA ILE A 120 -12.46 13.63 -1.69
C ILE A 120 -13.78 14.03 -1.06
N SER A 121 -13.81 15.13 -0.29
CA SER A 121 -15.05 15.63 0.31
C SER A 121 -16.10 15.98 -0.75
N ASP A 122 -15.68 16.60 -1.85
CA ASP A 122 -16.58 16.98 -2.95
C ASP A 122 -17.10 15.73 -3.68
N ALA A 123 -16.25 14.73 -3.91
CA ALA A 123 -16.66 13.47 -4.53
C ALA A 123 -17.61 12.66 -3.64
N LEU A 124 -17.33 12.55 -2.34
CA LEU A 124 -18.22 11.88 -1.38
C LEU A 124 -19.59 12.58 -1.31
N ALA A 125 -19.64 13.91 -1.43
CA ALA A 125 -20.90 14.66 -1.45
C ALA A 125 -21.74 14.37 -2.71
N ARG A 126 -21.11 13.97 -3.82
CA ARG A 126 -21.79 13.52 -5.05
C ARG A 126 -22.11 12.03 -5.06
N ALA A 127 -21.49 11.25 -4.18
CA ALA A 127 -21.67 9.81 -4.06
C ALA A 127 -23.11 9.42 -3.69
N PRO A 128 -23.52 8.15 -3.95
CA PRO A 128 -24.74 7.60 -3.40
C PRO A 128 -24.86 7.87 -1.90
N SER A 129 -26.07 8.14 -1.43
CA SER A 129 -26.32 8.62 -0.06
C SER A 129 -25.95 7.61 1.04
N ASN A 130 -25.71 6.35 0.67
CA ASN A 130 -25.27 5.27 1.57
C ASN A 130 -23.77 4.95 1.44
N THR A 131 -23.02 5.69 0.62
CA THR A 131 -21.56 5.61 0.58
C THR A 131 -21.00 6.10 1.92
N ARG A 132 -20.10 5.32 2.51
CA ARG A 132 -19.45 5.60 3.80
C ARG A 132 -17.95 5.80 3.62
N LEU A 133 -17.37 6.70 4.41
CA LEU A 133 -15.94 7.00 4.42
C LEU A 133 -15.41 6.93 5.86
N LEU A 134 -14.44 6.05 6.10
CA LEU A 134 -13.60 6.04 7.29
C LEU A 134 -12.29 6.74 6.99
N GLU A 135 -12.08 7.91 7.57
CA GLU A 135 -10.80 8.60 7.57
C GLU A 135 -9.92 8.08 8.72
N VAL A 136 -8.66 7.79 8.44
CA VAL A 136 -7.73 7.22 9.43
C VAL A 136 -6.44 8.02 9.40
N SER A 137 -6.04 8.52 10.56
CA SER A 137 -4.72 9.14 10.73
C SER A 137 -3.64 8.05 10.78
N VAL A 138 -2.57 8.22 10.01
CA VAL A 138 -1.37 7.38 10.09
C VAL A 138 -0.38 7.81 11.17
N GLY A 139 -0.75 8.80 11.99
CA GLY A 139 0.05 9.35 13.08
C GLY A 139 0.93 10.53 12.65
N ALA A 140 1.97 10.78 13.43
CA ALA A 140 2.92 11.87 13.20
C ALA A 140 3.89 11.54 12.05
N PRO A 141 4.64 12.52 11.51
CA PRO A 141 5.62 12.28 10.46
C PRO A 141 6.68 11.22 10.83
N SER A 142 7.07 11.14 12.10
CA SER A 142 8.01 10.12 12.60
C SER A 142 7.42 8.71 12.55
N ASP A 143 6.14 8.58 12.92
CA ASP A 143 5.44 7.29 12.95
C ASP A 143 5.26 6.78 11.53
N TRP A 144 4.88 7.66 10.59
CA TRP A 144 4.69 7.28 9.19
C TRP A 144 5.99 6.87 8.47
N LYS A 145 7.12 7.51 8.83
CA LYS A 145 8.45 7.18 8.30
C LYS A 145 9.01 5.87 8.86
N ASN A 146 8.44 5.35 9.95
CA ASN A 146 8.85 4.07 10.50
C ASN A 146 8.43 2.93 9.54
N GLU A 147 9.40 2.14 9.07
CA GLU A 147 9.14 0.98 8.21
C GLU A 147 8.28 -0.09 8.89
N PHE A 148 8.28 -0.13 10.23
CA PHE A 148 7.44 -1.04 11.02
C PHE A 148 6.04 -0.50 11.31
N ASN A 149 5.69 0.67 10.77
CA ASN A 149 4.36 1.23 10.93
C ASN A 149 3.29 0.19 10.48
N PRO A 150 2.25 -0.06 11.30
CA PRO A 150 1.27 -1.10 11.01
C PRO A 150 0.50 -0.89 9.70
N PHE A 151 0.34 0.34 9.23
CA PHE A 151 -0.25 0.64 7.92
C PHE A 151 0.60 0.12 6.74
N ARG A 152 1.93 -0.04 6.93
CA ARG A 152 2.87 -0.59 5.95
C ARG A 152 3.01 -2.10 6.04
N THR A 153 2.94 -2.64 7.25
CA THR A 153 3.32 -4.03 7.53
C THR A 153 2.15 -4.99 7.63
N LYS A 154 1.02 -4.56 8.22
CA LYS A 154 -0.17 -5.41 8.37
C LYS A 154 -0.97 -5.48 7.07
N SER A 155 -1.59 -6.62 6.82
CA SER A 155 -2.25 -6.95 5.54
C SER A 155 -3.45 -6.09 5.20
N THR A 156 -4.20 -5.61 6.20
CA THR A 156 -5.45 -4.86 6.02
C THR A 156 -5.30 -3.68 5.06
N PHE A 157 -4.23 -2.91 5.26
CA PHE A 157 -3.95 -1.71 4.47
C PHE A 157 -2.69 -1.85 3.62
N HIS A 158 -1.59 -2.42 4.13
CA HIS A 158 -0.34 -2.66 3.40
C HIS A 158 0.02 -1.58 2.37
N ILE A 159 -0.01 -0.30 2.76
CA ILE A 159 0.25 0.84 1.88
C ILE A 159 1.67 1.37 2.06
N ARG A 160 2.20 2.03 1.02
CA ARG A 160 3.51 2.67 1.08
C ARG A 160 3.48 4.18 1.05
N LYS A 161 2.33 4.76 0.66
CA LYS A 161 2.16 6.16 0.34
C LYS A 161 0.81 6.65 0.87
N ILE A 162 0.77 7.94 1.20
CA ILE A 162 -0.43 8.67 1.63
C ILE A 162 -0.53 9.96 0.80
N PRO A 163 -1.74 10.48 0.55
CA PRO A 163 -3.04 9.92 0.90
C PRO A 163 -3.32 8.61 0.15
N ALA A 164 -4.11 7.72 0.74
CA ALA A 164 -4.54 6.48 0.11
C ALA A 164 -6.02 6.23 0.38
N LEU A 165 -6.82 6.24 -0.67
CA LEU A 165 -8.22 5.83 -0.65
C LEU A 165 -8.32 4.38 -1.10
N LEU A 166 -8.94 3.55 -0.27
CA LEU A 166 -9.13 2.12 -0.46
C LEU A 166 -10.62 1.78 -0.37
N LYS A 167 -11.07 0.80 -1.14
CA LYS A 167 -12.37 0.17 -0.92
C LYS A 167 -12.25 -0.94 0.12
N TYR A 168 -13.19 -1.00 1.07
CA TYR A 168 -13.27 -2.10 2.02
C TYR A 168 -14.17 -3.22 1.49
N ASP A 169 -13.63 -4.44 1.42
CA ASP A 169 -14.33 -5.61 0.89
C ASP A 169 -14.83 -6.56 1.99
N GLY A 170 -14.64 -6.20 3.26
CA GLY A 170 -14.96 -7.05 4.40
C GLY A 170 -13.80 -7.97 4.80
N ASN A 171 -13.92 -8.63 5.94
CA ASN A 171 -12.91 -9.55 6.47
C ASN A 171 -11.50 -8.96 6.54
N LEU A 172 -11.39 -7.65 6.86
CA LEU A 172 -10.12 -6.92 6.87
C LEU A 172 -9.36 -6.95 5.53
N ARG A 173 -10.08 -7.09 4.41
CA ARG A 173 -9.50 -6.99 3.06
C ARG A 173 -9.90 -5.67 2.43
N THR A 174 -8.97 -5.10 1.68
CA THR A 174 -9.19 -3.92 0.88
C THR A 174 -8.81 -4.20 -0.56
N SER A 175 -9.46 -3.50 -1.47
CA SER A 175 -9.13 -3.45 -2.89
C SER A 175 -9.13 -2.01 -3.35
N HIS A 176 -8.90 -1.80 -4.64
CA HIS A 176 -9.06 -0.52 -5.32
C HIS A 176 -8.32 0.64 -4.63
N LEU A 177 -7.08 0.90 -5.05
CA LEU A 177 -6.23 1.92 -4.47
C LEU A 177 -6.18 3.17 -5.35
N LEU A 178 -6.62 4.31 -4.81
CA LEU A 178 -6.22 5.63 -5.31
C LEU A 178 -5.21 6.24 -4.33
N SER A 179 -3.97 6.38 -4.79
CA SER A 179 -2.86 6.91 -3.98
C SER A 179 -2.38 8.26 -4.50
N GLU A 180 -1.93 9.13 -3.60
CA GLU A 180 -1.32 10.43 -3.91
C GLU A 180 -2.16 11.27 -4.88
N SER A 181 -1.63 11.60 -6.07
CA SER A 181 -2.29 12.44 -7.05
C SER A 181 -3.55 11.80 -7.62
N PHE A 182 -3.63 10.47 -7.69
CA PHE A 182 -4.85 9.78 -8.12
C PHE A 182 -6.00 9.99 -7.12
N ALA A 183 -5.69 10.13 -5.83
CA ALA A 183 -6.68 10.48 -4.79
C ALA A 183 -7.11 11.96 -4.82
N THR A 184 -6.58 12.76 -5.74
CA THR A 184 -7.01 14.15 -5.97
C THR A 184 -7.82 14.34 -7.25
N GLN A 185 -7.96 13.28 -8.07
CA GLN A 185 -8.57 13.38 -9.38
C GLN A 185 -10.09 13.15 -9.30
N PRO A 186 -10.92 14.17 -9.62
CA PRO A 186 -12.37 14.04 -9.49
C PRO A 186 -12.96 12.89 -10.29
N ALA A 187 -12.45 12.64 -11.51
CA ALA A 187 -12.91 11.56 -12.37
C ALA A 187 -12.71 10.17 -11.73
N LEU A 188 -11.53 9.91 -11.15
CA LEU A 188 -11.24 8.65 -10.48
C LEU A 188 -12.00 8.50 -9.16
N LEU A 189 -12.13 9.59 -8.39
CA LEU A 189 -12.90 9.59 -7.15
C LEU A 189 -14.40 9.35 -7.39
N ASP A 190 -14.97 9.99 -8.41
CA ASP A 190 -16.38 9.82 -8.78
C ASP A 190 -16.65 8.42 -9.34
N PHE A 191 -15.68 7.84 -10.06
CA PHE A 191 -15.70 6.44 -10.48
C PHE A 191 -15.69 5.50 -9.27
N GLU A 192 -14.76 5.70 -8.34
CA GLU A 192 -14.58 4.82 -7.18
C GLU A 192 -15.78 4.88 -6.22
N PHE A 193 -16.33 6.07 -5.97
CA PHE A 193 -17.54 6.24 -5.17
C PHE A 193 -18.85 5.91 -5.92
N ALA A 194 -18.77 5.56 -7.20
CA ALA A 194 -19.85 5.03 -8.02
C ALA A 194 -21.12 5.90 -8.13
N SER A 195 -21.00 7.23 -8.10
CA SER A 195 -22.13 8.15 -8.43
C SER A 195 -22.67 7.90 -9.83
N ASN A 196 -21.77 7.60 -10.78
CA ASN A 196 -22.07 7.09 -12.11
C ASN A 196 -20.80 6.46 -12.72
N PRO A 197 -20.40 5.25 -12.31
CA PRO A 197 -19.11 4.64 -12.69
C PRO A 197 -19.02 4.29 -14.17
N HIS A 198 -20.10 4.48 -14.92
CA HIS A 198 -20.20 4.24 -16.36
C HIS A 198 -20.51 5.52 -17.15
N ALA A 199 -20.55 6.68 -16.49
CA ALA A 199 -20.74 7.97 -17.17
C ALA A 199 -19.64 8.14 -18.23
N ASN A 200 -20.04 8.27 -19.49
CA ASN A 200 -19.11 8.49 -20.60
C ASN A 200 -18.10 7.35 -20.82
N LYS A 201 -18.33 6.16 -20.24
CA LYS A 201 -17.53 4.96 -20.55
C LYS A 201 -17.76 4.57 -22.00
N VAL A 202 -16.67 4.29 -22.72
CA VAL A 202 -16.71 3.66 -24.03
C VAL A 202 -17.18 2.21 -23.84
N LEU A 203 -18.20 1.82 -24.60
CA LEU A 203 -18.72 0.46 -24.52
C LEU A 203 -17.75 -0.49 -25.26
N HIS A 204 -16.95 -1.19 -24.46
CA HIS A 204 -16.09 -2.27 -24.93
C HIS A 204 -16.83 -3.61 -24.93
N SER A 205 -16.47 -4.49 -25.87
CA SER A 205 -16.95 -5.88 -25.87
C SER A 205 -16.42 -6.61 -24.63
N PRO A 206 -17.10 -7.62 -24.07
CA PRO A 206 -16.51 -8.50 -23.06
C PRO A 206 -15.17 -9.13 -23.49
N THR A 207 -14.95 -9.30 -24.80
CA THR A 207 -13.70 -9.81 -25.39
C THR A 207 -12.57 -8.77 -25.42
N SER A 208 -12.85 -7.50 -25.10
CA SER A 208 -11.85 -6.43 -25.04
C SER A 208 -10.91 -6.56 -23.84
N TYR A 209 -11.23 -7.41 -22.87
CA TYR A 209 -10.39 -7.68 -21.72
C TYR A 209 -9.93 -9.13 -21.74
N LYS A 210 -8.60 -9.34 -21.73
CA LYS A 210 -8.04 -10.68 -21.61
C LYS A 210 -6.91 -10.68 -20.59
N THR A 211 -6.97 -11.61 -19.64
CA THR A 211 -5.85 -11.86 -18.72
C THR A 211 -4.98 -12.97 -19.28
N ILE A 212 -3.65 -12.75 -19.28
CA ILE A 212 -2.66 -13.75 -19.68
C ILE A 212 -1.67 -13.94 -18.54
N ARG A 213 -1.39 -15.19 -18.20
CA ARG A 213 -0.41 -15.58 -17.15
C ARG A 213 0.79 -16.35 -17.69
N ASP A 214 0.72 -16.78 -18.96
CA ASP A 214 1.76 -17.53 -19.63
C ASP A 214 2.44 -16.70 -20.72
N ALA A 215 3.77 -16.68 -20.73
CA ALA A 215 4.51 -15.87 -21.69
C ALA A 215 4.44 -16.42 -23.12
N ASN A 216 4.35 -17.73 -23.31
CA ASN A 216 4.21 -18.32 -24.64
C ASN A 216 2.82 -18.02 -25.20
N GLU A 217 1.78 -18.02 -24.36
CA GLU A 217 0.45 -17.56 -24.76
C GLU A 217 0.48 -16.10 -25.21
N MET A 218 1.16 -15.22 -24.46
CA MET A 218 1.31 -13.81 -24.85
C MET A 218 2.05 -13.67 -26.20
N VAL A 219 3.17 -14.38 -26.37
CA VAL A 219 3.95 -14.37 -27.61
C VAL A 219 3.09 -14.85 -28.79
N ALA A 220 2.43 -15.99 -28.65
CA ALA A 220 1.55 -16.52 -29.69
C ALA A 220 0.40 -15.56 -30.03
N PHE A 221 -0.17 -14.89 -29.02
CA PHE A 221 -1.20 -13.87 -29.24
C PHE A 221 -0.67 -12.69 -30.06
N LEU A 222 0.52 -12.18 -29.72
CA LEU A 222 1.15 -11.08 -30.44
C LEU A 222 1.60 -11.48 -31.85
N GLU A 223 2.10 -12.69 -32.05
CA GLU A 223 2.46 -13.18 -33.39
C GLU A 223 1.24 -13.32 -34.30
N ALA A 224 0.10 -13.74 -33.76
CA ALA A 224 -1.16 -13.88 -34.48
C ALA A 224 -1.89 -12.54 -34.73
N TYR A 225 -1.61 -11.50 -33.94
CA TYR A 225 -2.27 -10.20 -34.04
C TYR A 225 -1.99 -9.51 -35.38
N GLN A 226 -3.04 -9.15 -36.12
CA GLN A 226 -2.96 -8.64 -37.50
C GLN A 226 -2.95 -7.11 -37.63
N GLY A 227 -3.01 -6.36 -36.52
CA GLY A 227 -3.14 -4.90 -36.59
C GLY A 227 -4.58 -4.40 -36.81
N ASP A 228 -5.58 -5.28 -36.70
CA ASP A 228 -6.99 -5.05 -37.02
C ASP A 228 -7.78 -4.31 -35.93
N TYR A 229 -7.25 -4.20 -34.71
CA TYR A 229 -7.77 -3.37 -33.61
C TYR A 229 -6.66 -2.81 -32.72
N PRO A 230 -6.82 -1.67 -32.02
CA PRO A 230 -5.82 -1.19 -31.07
C PRO A 230 -5.60 -2.21 -29.94
N LEU A 231 -4.37 -2.69 -29.79
CA LEU A 231 -4.00 -3.69 -28.79
C LEU A 231 -3.04 -3.08 -27.77
N PHE A 232 -3.44 -3.13 -26.49
CA PHE A 232 -2.68 -2.64 -25.35
C PHE A 232 -2.28 -3.80 -24.44
N LEU A 233 -1.12 -3.67 -23.80
CA LEU A 233 -0.57 -4.64 -22.86
C LEU A 233 -0.28 -3.92 -21.54
N SER A 234 -0.96 -4.33 -20.47
CA SER A 234 -0.69 -3.91 -19.10
C SER A 234 0.00 -5.05 -18.37
N PHE A 235 1.31 -4.92 -18.16
CA PHE A 235 2.12 -5.86 -17.39
C PHE A 235 2.02 -5.54 -15.90
N THR A 236 1.51 -6.49 -15.14
CA THR A 236 1.21 -6.33 -13.71
C THR A 236 1.65 -7.55 -12.89
N SER A 237 1.61 -7.41 -11.57
CA SER A 237 1.82 -8.52 -10.64
C SER A 237 0.57 -9.39 -10.49
N ALA A 238 0.71 -10.56 -9.88
CA ALA A 238 -0.46 -11.26 -9.33
C ALA A 238 -0.96 -10.61 -8.04
N ILE A 239 -2.14 -11.05 -7.62
CA ILE A 239 -2.69 -10.75 -6.31
C ILE A 239 -1.92 -11.53 -5.24
N ASN A 240 -1.50 -10.83 -4.18
CA ASN A 240 -1.01 -11.43 -2.95
C ASN A 240 -2.20 -11.95 -2.15
N GLU A 241 -2.25 -13.25 -1.86
CA GLU A 241 -3.34 -13.87 -1.12
C GLU A 241 -3.54 -13.27 0.28
N HIS A 242 -2.44 -12.84 0.92
CA HIS A 242 -2.44 -12.29 2.27
C HIS A 242 -3.12 -10.92 2.37
N THR A 243 -2.89 -10.03 1.39
CA THR A 243 -3.48 -8.68 1.38
C THR A 243 -4.73 -8.59 0.51
N GLY A 244 -4.88 -9.50 -0.46
CA GLY A 244 -5.91 -9.42 -1.50
C GLY A 244 -5.64 -8.39 -2.59
N ARG A 245 -4.46 -7.76 -2.58
CA ARG A 245 -4.05 -6.75 -3.56
C ARG A 245 -2.81 -7.16 -4.33
N LEU A 246 -2.47 -6.41 -5.37
CA LEU A 246 -1.28 -6.65 -6.19
C LEU A 246 -0.01 -6.65 -5.33
N TRP A 247 0.84 -7.69 -5.45
CA TRP A 247 2.07 -7.75 -4.63
C TRP A 247 3.07 -6.64 -5.00
N CYS A 248 2.97 -6.12 -6.22
CA CYS A 248 3.77 -4.98 -6.70
C CYS A 248 3.06 -3.68 -6.31
N PRO A 249 3.63 -2.86 -5.39
CA PRO A 249 2.95 -1.65 -4.91
C PRO A 249 2.69 -0.62 -6.02
N PHE A 250 3.59 -0.49 -6.99
CA PHE A 250 3.40 0.43 -8.11
C PHE A 250 2.31 -0.07 -9.07
N CYS A 251 2.14 -1.38 -9.17
CA CYS A 251 1.09 -1.98 -9.98
C CYS A 251 -0.27 -1.74 -9.32
N ASP A 252 -0.34 -1.91 -8.00
CA ASP A 252 -1.53 -1.60 -7.18
C ASP A 252 -1.98 -0.15 -7.34
N ILE A 253 -1.03 0.80 -7.34
CA ILE A 253 -1.30 2.23 -7.55
C ILE A 253 -1.78 2.53 -8.98
N ALA A 254 -1.24 1.84 -9.98
CA ALA A 254 -1.55 2.11 -11.39
C ALA A 254 -2.79 1.37 -11.92
N ASP A 255 -3.32 0.40 -11.17
CA ASP A 255 -4.37 -0.51 -11.63
C ASP A 255 -5.64 0.26 -12.06
N ILE A 256 -6.22 1.03 -11.15
CA ILE A 256 -7.42 1.84 -11.44
C ILE A 256 -7.19 2.82 -12.59
N PRO A 257 -6.17 3.70 -12.58
CA PRO A 257 -6.01 4.67 -13.68
C PRO A 257 -5.79 3.98 -15.03
N ILE A 258 -4.99 2.91 -15.11
CA ILE A 258 -4.79 2.18 -16.38
C ILE A 258 -6.13 1.69 -16.94
N HIS A 259 -6.95 1.04 -16.11
CA HIS A 259 -8.23 0.48 -16.53
C HIS A 259 -9.29 1.55 -16.79
N TYR A 260 -9.41 2.55 -15.92
CA TYR A 260 -10.33 3.66 -16.06
C TYR A 260 -10.08 4.43 -17.37
N TYR A 261 -8.83 4.81 -17.64
CA TYR A 261 -8.52 5.59 -18.83
C TYR A 261 -8.62 4.75 -20.11
N PHE A 262 -8.36 3.45 -20.06
CA PHE A 262 -8.67 2.57 -21.19
C PHE A 262 -10.17 2.61 -21.50
N ASP A 263 -11.01 2.39 -20.48
CA ASP A 263 -12.48 2.35 -20.61
C ASP A 263 -13.11 3.65 -21.12
N HIS A 264 -12.44 4.80 -20.97
CA HIS A 264 -13.02 6.10 -21.34
C HIS A 264 -12.39 6.72 -22.59
N TYR A 265 -11.20 6.27 -23.00
CA TYR A 265 -10.42 6.95 -24.04
C TYR A 265 -9.90 6.01 -25.14
N ALA A 266 -9.84 4.70 -24.91
CA ALA A 266 -9.47 3.77 -25.96
C ALA A 266 -10.62 3.62 -26.98
N PRO A 267 -10.32 3.37 -28.26
CA PRO A 267 -11.34 3.06 -29.26
C PRO A 267 -12.22 1.88 -28.83
N SER A 268 -13.50 1.87 -29.20
CA SER A 268 -14.45 0.84 -28.74
C SER A 268 -14.07 -0.59 -29.10
N ASN A 269 -13.37 -0.78 -30.23
CA ASN A 269 -12.84 -2.08 -30.65
C ASN A 269 -11.47 -2.42 -30.03
N ALA A 270 -10.91 -1.57 -29.17
CA ALA A 270 -9.63 -1.82 -28.54
C ALA A 270 -9.68 -3.04 -27.60
N VAL A 271 -8.50 -3.64 -27.41
CA VAL A 271 -8.29 -4.77 -26.50
C VAL A 271 -7.17 -4.43 -25.52
N LEU A 272 -7.40 -4.70 -24.24
CA LEU A 272 -6.41 -4.64 -23.16
C LEU A 272 -6.05 -6.05 -22.71
N LEU A 273 -4.77 -6.42 -22.86
CA LEU A 273 -4.20 -7.61 -22.25
C LEU A 273 -3.65 -7.26 -20.87
N THR A 274 -4.23 -7.81 -19.82
CA THR A 274 -3.65 -7.78 -18.48
C THR A 274 -2.69 -8.97 -18.36
N VAL A 275 -1.39 -8.70 -18.45
CA VAL A 275 -0.33 -9.71 -18.42
C VAL A 275 0.22 -9.80 -17.01
N VAL A 276 -0.11 -10.88 -16.31
CA VAL A 276 0.38 -11.15 -14.95
C VAL A 276 1.71 -11.87 -15.04
N VAL A 277 2.80 -11.18 -14.68
CA VAL A 277 4.15 -11.68 -14.98
C VAL A 277 4.68 -12.73 -13.99
N ALA A 278 4.15 -12.76 -12.77
CA ALA A 278 4.51 -13.75 -11.76
C ALA A 278 3.60 -13.68 -10.53
N ASP A 279 3.48 -14.79 -9.81
CA ASP A 279 2.72 -14.85 -8.55
C ASP A 279 3.44 -14.18 -7.37
N THR A 280 4.76 -14.02 -7.44
CA THR A 280 5.56 -13.40 -6.38
C THR A 280 6.68 -12.51 -6.92
N TYR A 281 7.16 -11.58 -6.09
CA TYR A 281 8.32 -10.75 -6.40
C TYR A 281 9.57 -11.59 -6.73
N LEU A 282 9.81 -12.69 -6.01
CA LEU A 282 10.96 -13.56 -6.25
C LEU A 282 10.86 -14.25 -7.61
N ALA A 283 9.69 -14.78 -7.96
CA ALA A 283 9.44 -15.38 -9.27
C ALA A 283 9.58 -14.34 -10.41
N TRP A 284 9.19 -13.09 -10.17
CA TRP A 284 9.44 -12.01 -11.13
C TRP A 284 10.92 -11.67 -11.24
N LYS A 285 11.71 -11.74 -10.15
CA LYS A 285 13.14 -11.41 -10.17
C LYS A 285 14.02 -12.51 -10.73
N ASP A 286 13.52 -13.73 -10.87
CA ASP A 286 14.24 -14.81 -11.54
C ASP A 286 14.58 -14.41 -12.98
N LYS A 287 15.86 -14.49 -13.34
CA LYS A 287 16.35 -14.24 -14.70
C LYS A 287 15.79 -15.23 -15.72
N LYS A 288 15.32 -16.39 -15.26
CA LYS A 288 14.66 -17.43 -16.08
C LYS A 288 13.16 -17.22 -16.23
N ASN A 289 12.58 -16.17 -15.62
CA ASN A 289 11.17 -15.85 -15.82
C ASN A 289 10.88 -15.70 -17.32
N PRO A 290 9.94 -16.46 -17.91
CA PRO A 290 9.69 -16.45 -19.35
C PRO A 290 9.36 -15.07 -19.94
N PHE A 291 8.68 -14.22 -19.18
CA PHE A 291 8.37 -12.84 -19.60
C PHE A 291 9.62 -11.96 -19.73
N ARG A 292 10.72 -12.31 -19.05
CA ARG A 292 12.02 -11.64 -19.21
C ARG A 292 12.84 -12.18 -20.38
N LEU A 293 12.58 -13.41 -20.80
CA LEU A 293 13.34 -14.09 -21.85
C LEU A 293 12.79 -13.81 -23.25
N GLN A 294 11.47 -13.65 -23.38
CA GLN A 294 10.85 -13.25 -24.64
C GLN A 294 11.31 -11.85 -25.09
N THR A 295 11.34 -11.63 -26.40
CA THR A 295 11.87 -10.39 -27.00
C THR A 295 10.83 -9.56 -27.75
N ILE A 296 9.58 -10.05 -27.86
CA ILE A 296 8.52 -9.38 -28.64
C ILE A 296 8.00 -8.12 -27.94
N ALA A 297 7.92 -8.15 -26.61
CA ALA A 297 7.46 -7.03 -25.79
C ALA A 297 8.49 -6.72 -24.71
N LYS A 298 9.11 -5.54 -24.76
CA LYS A 298 10.10 -5.18 -23.74
C LYS A 298 9.39 -4.84 -22.42
N ILE A 299 9.82 -5.46 -21.32
CA ILE A 299 9.31 -5.18 -19.96
C ILE A 299 10.45 -4.57 -19.14
N SER A 300 10.43 -3.24 -19.00
CA SER A 300 11.47 -2.47 -18.30
C SER A 300 11.38 -2.61 -16.77
N GLY A 301 10.15 -2.78 -16.27
CA GLY A 301 9.82 -2.85 -14.85
C GLY A 301 8.37 -3.28 -14.67
N LEU A 302 7.83 -3.07 -13.48
CA LEU A 302 6.39 -3.20 -13.25
C LEU A 302 5.88 -1.97 -12.49
N PRO A 303 4.68 -1.47 -12.81
CA PRO A 303 3.87 -1.86 -13.96
C PRO A 303 4.49 -1.34 -15.26
N THR A 304 4.16 -1.97 -16.38
CA THR A 304 4.51 -1.48 -17.72
C THR A 304 3.24 -1.46 -18.57
N LEU A 305 2.93 -0.31 -19.18
CA LEU A 305 1.88 -0.20 -20.19
C LEU A 305 2.53 -0.08 -21.56
N SER A 306 2.04 -0.85 -22.53
CA SER A 306 2.54 -0.86 -23.90
C SER A 306 1.41 -0.95 -24.90
N ARG A 307 1.70 -0.57 -26.14
CA ARG A 307 0.82 -0.75 -27.28
C ARG A 307 1.50 -1.61 -28.34
N ALA A 308 0.80 -2.62 -28.87
CA ALA A 308 1.30 -3.38 -30.00
C ALA A 308 1.19 -2.58 -31.30
N VAL A 309 2.23 -2.63 -32.10
CA VAL A 309 2.36 -1.93 -33.38
C VAL A 309 2.71 -2.95 -34.46
N ARG A 310 1.91 -2.97 -35.53
CA ARG A 310 2.16 -3.70 -36.76
C ARG A 310 1.77 -2.79 -37.93
N ALA A 311 2.74 -2.39 -38.75
CA ALA A 311 2.51 -1.42 -39.82
C ALA A 311 1.84 -2.07 -41.04
N ALA A 312 2.29 -3.27 -41.45
CA ALA A 312 1.65 -4.12 -42.44
C ALA A 312 1.44 -5.54 -41.90
N PRO A 313 0.46 -6.33 -42.41
CA PRO A 313 0.23 -7.70 -41.95
C PRO A 313 1.46 -8.62 -41.98
N THR A 314 2.40 -8.36 -42.90
CA THR A 314 3.66 -9.09 -43.05
C THR A 314 4.75 -8.66 -42.08
N ASP A 315 4.61 -7.52 -41.42
CA ASP A 315 5.62 -7.00 -40.51
C ASP A 315 5.58 -7.71 -39.16
N ALA A 316 6.74 -7.80 -38.52
CA ALA A 316 6.81 -8.28 -37.14
C ALA A 316 6.09 -7.31 -36.19
N VAL A 317 5.38 -7.86 -35.22
CA VAL A 317 4.80 -7.05 -34.14
C VAL A 317 5.91 -6.52 -33.26
N THR A 318 5.83 -5.23 -32.99
CA THR A 318 6.66 -4.55 -31.99
C THR A 318 5.77 -3.93 -30.93
N THR A 319 6.34 -3.52 -29.82
CA THR A 319 5.60 -2.80 -28.77
C THR A 319 6.18 -1.42 -28.53
N ARG A 320 5.31 -0.42 -28.40
CA ARG A 320 5.66 0.92 -27.94
C ARG A 320 5.24 1.09 -26.48
N GLU A 321 6.21 1.22 -25.60
CA GLU A 321 6.01 1.45 -24.16
C GLU A 321 5.53 2.88 -23.88
N TYR A 322 4.64 3.02 -22.89
CA TYR A 322 4.29 4.29 -22.27
C TYR A 322 5.37 4.63 -21.22
N TYR A 323 6.19 5.63 -21.51
CA TYR A 323 7.28 6.08 -20.65
C TYR A 323 6.94 7.16 -19.62
N PRO A 324 5.96 8.06 -19.82
CA PRO A 324 5.62 9.04 -18.80
C PRO A 324 5.11 8.38 -17.51
N PHE A 325 5.07 9.14 -16.42
CA PHE A 325 4.38 8.74 -15.20
C PHE A 325 2.87 8.61 -15.46
N PHE A 326 2.21 7.59 -14.89
CA PHE A 326 0.77 7.37 -15.08
C PHE A 326 -0.09 8.52 -14.53
N GLU A 327 0.48 9.32 -13.63
CA GLU A 327 -0.08 10.55 -13.10
C GLU A 327 -0.17 11.66 -14.16
N ASN A 328 0.54 11.53 -15.28
CA ASN A 328 0.40 12.42 -16.44
C ASN A 328 -0.83 12.02 -17.25
N ILE A 329 -1.99 12.50 -16.80
CA ILE A 329 -3.30 12.12 -17.32
C ILE A 329 -3.46 12.47 -18.80
N ASP A 330 -3.01 13.66 -19.23
CA ASP A 330 -3.11 14.07 -20.63
C ASP A 330 -2.30 13.14 -21.53
N ALA A 331 -1.09 12.76 -21.10
CA ALA A 331 -0.27 11.81 -21.84
C ALA A 331 -0.88 10.41 -21.86
N LEU A 332 -1.47 9.96 -20.74
CA LEU A 332 -2.11 8.64 -20.64
C LEU A 332 -3.37 8.55 -21.54
N GLN A 333 -4.20 9.58 -21.54
CA GLN A 333 -5.35 9.70 -22.43
C GLN A 333 -4.91 9.71 -23.90
N ALA A 334 -3.93 10.55 -24.24
CA ALA A 334 -3.40 10.62 -25.60
C ALA A 334 -2.79 9.28 -26.06
N PHE A 335 -2.19 8.51 -25.14
CA PHE A 335 -1.66 7.18 -25.45
C PHE A 335 -2.75 6.19 -25.86
N TYR A 336 -3.90 6.21 -25.18
CA TYR A 336 -5.05 5.37 -25.53
C TYR A 336 -5.78 5.84 -26.79
N GLN A 337 -5.87 7.16 -27.01
CA GLN A 337 -6.55 7.74 -28.16
C GLN A 337 -5.74 7.68 -29.45
N ALA A 338 -4.42 7.54 -29.37
CA ALA A 338 -3.55 7.60 -30.53
C ALA A 338 -4.02 6.64 -31.63
N PRO A 339 -4.06 7.07 -32.91
CA PRO A 339 -4.35 6.18 -34.03
C PRO A 339 -3.30 5.07 -34.13
N LYS A 340 -3.65 3.96 -34.78
CA LYS A 340 -2.80 2.76 -34.90
C LYS A 340 -1.42 3.08 -35.46
#